data_AF-A0AAW5TWS6-F1
#
_entry.id   AF-A0AAW5TWS6-F1
#
_cell.length_a   1.000
_cell.length_b   1.000
_cell.length_c   1.000
_cell.angle_alpha   90.00
_cell.angle_beta   90.00
_cell.angle_gamma   90.00
#
_symmetry.space_group_name_H-M   'P 1'
#
loop_
_entity.id
_entity.type
_entity.pdbx_description
1 polymer ?
#
loop_
_entity_poly.entity_id
_entity_poly.type
_entity_poly.pdbx_seq_one_letter_code
_entity_poly.pdbx_strand_id
1 'polypeptide(L)'
;MINHNFKVTILPKRVAPYQCIGTDNDAEMYDADGNILDCSETSYSEYYKSKGFVLGNVEQKIIVPNKRSCLHDVPQMLLEKRVHPCNNCKFYPLCGGLCPLGLLEKEPRCPSFIYNIEDRIYLDYLAKIKK
;
A
#
# COMPACT_ATOMS: atom_id res chain seq x y z
N MET A 1 24.98 23.61 -1.61
CA MET A 1 23.71 24.22 -1.15
C MET A 1 23.71 24.58 0.34
N ILE A 2 24.09 23.70 1.27
CA ILE A 2 24.15 24.04 2.71
C ILE A 2 25.37 24.91 3.07
N ASN A 3 26.51 24.71 2.39
CA ASN A 3 27.77 25.42 2.68
C ASN A 3 27.83 26.88 2.16
N HIS A 4 26.70 27.49 1.80
CA HIS A 4 26.63 28.85 1.22
C HIS A 4 25.60 29.74 1.95
N ASN A 5 25.36 29.53 3.25
CA ASN A 5 24.43 30.33 4.06
C ASN A 5 22.97 30.37 3.56
N PHE A 6 22.52 29.39 2.76
CA PHE A 6 21.10 29.25 2.45
C PHE A 6 20.34 28.79 3.71
N LYS A 7 19.52 29.70 4.28
CA LYS A 7 18.55 29.34 5.33
C LYS A 7 17.43 28.49 4.72
N VAL A 8 17.50 27.17 4.93
CA VAL A 8 16.43 26.23 4.61
C VAL A 8 15.41 26.20 5.75
N THR A 9 14.48 27.17 5.74
CA THR A 9 13.46 27.33 6.79
C THR A 9 12.29 26.35 6.66
N ILE A 10 12.24 25.52 5.62
CA ILE A 10 11.04 24.72 5.28
C ILE A 10 11.49 23.39 4.66
N LEU A 11 11.98 22.46 5.48
CA LEU A 11 11.86 21.05 5.09
C LEU A 11 10.38 20.67 5.28
N PRO A 12 9.65 20.23 4.25
CA PRO A 12 8.28 19.77 4.42
C PRO A 12 8.24 18.72 5.52
N LYS A 13 7.32 18.86 6.49
CA LYS A 13 7.06 17.78 7.44
C LYS A 13 6.66 16.56 6.62
N ARG A 14 7.42 15.47 6.72
CA ARG A 14 7.04 14.21 6.08
C ARG A 14 5.74 13.76 6.74
N VAL A 15 4.67 13.70 5.95
CA VAL A 15 3.48 12.94 6.34
C VAL A 15 3.84 11.48 6.12
N ALA A 16 3.50 10.60 7.07
CA ALA A 16 3.67 9.18 6.85
C ALA A 16 2.89 8.78 5.58
N PRO A 17 3.47 7.95 4.69
CA PRO A 17 2.73 7.47 3.54
C PRO A 17 1.48 6.75 4.02
N TYR A 18 0.41 6.82 3.22
CA TYR A 18 -0.81 6.06 3.48
C TYR A 18 -0.46 4.58 3.64
N GLN A 19 -0.76 4.01 4.81
CA GLN A 19 -0.50 2.60 5.12
C GLN A 19 -1.78 1.80 4.86
N CYS A 20 -1.65 0.66 4.19
CA CYS A 20 -2.78 -0.23 3.97
C CYS A 20 -3.14 -0.93 5.29
N ILE A 21 -4.44 -1.01 5.62
CA ILE A 21 -4.93 -1.71 6.82
C ILE A 21 -4.45 -3.16 6.89
N GLY A 22 -4.30 -3.85 5.75
CA GLY A 22 -3.79 -5.24 5.70
C GLY A 22 -2.34 -5.39 6.16
N THR A 23 -1.60 -4.28 6.18
CA THR A 23 -0.19 -4.20 6.60
C THR A 23 0.01 -3.43 7.89
N ASP A 24 -1.05 -2.93 8.50
CA ASP A 24 -1.00 -2.18 9.75
C ASP A 24 -1.43 -3.06 10.92
N ASN A 25 -0.51 -3.34 11.83
CA ASN A 25 -0.72 -4.22 12.98
C ASN A 25 -1.84 -3.74 13.90
N ASP A 26 -2.12 -2.44 13.91
CA ASP A 26 -3.08 -1.82 14.80
C ASP A 26 -4.42 -1.51 14.10
N ALA A 27 -4.61 -2.00 12.86
CA ALA A 27 -5.82 -1.81 12.07
C ALA A 27 -6.57 -3.12 11.82
N GLU A 28 -7.88 -3.09 12.06
CA GLU A 28 -8.83 -4.17 11.75
C GLU A 28 -10.11 -3.59 11.12
N MET A 29 -10.83 -4.43 10.39
CA MET A 29 -12.13 -4.13 9.79
C MET A 29 -13.14 -5.16 10.29
N TYR A 30 -14.35 -4.69 10.60
CA TYR A 30 -15.47 -5.53 10.97
C TYR A 30 -16.58 -5.41 9.93
N ASP A 31 -17.12 -6.54 9.48
CA ASP A 31 -18.28 -6.55 8.59
C ASP A 31 -19.61 -6.61 9.37
N ALA A 32 -20.74 -6.58 8.65
CA ALA A 32 -22.07 -6.52 9.26
C ALA A 32 -22.47 -7.81 10.00
N ASP A 33 -21.82 -8.93 9.68
CA ASP A 33 -21.99 -10.21 10.37
C ASP A 33 -21.04 -10.33 11.57
N GLY A 34 -20.25 -9.28 11.85
CA GLY A 34 -19.28 -9.26 12.93
C GLY A 34 -17.99 -10.03 12.63
N ASN A 35 -17.72 -10.40 11.38
CA ASN A 35 -16.44 -11.01 11.03
C ASN A 35 -15.32 -9.99 11.14
N ILE A 36 -14.16 -10.44 11.62
CA ILE A 36 -12.94 -9.65 11.77
C ILE A 36 -12.05 -9.93 10.56
N LEU A 37 -11.61 -8.87 9.87
CA LEU A 37 -10.75 -8.93 8.69
C LEU A 37 -9.66 -7.84 8.79
N ASP A 38 -8.60 -7.97 8.00
CA ASP A 38 -7.59 -6.93 7.83
C ASP A 38 -7.62 -6.31 6.43
N CYS A 39 -8.62 -6.63 5.60
CA CYS A 39 -8.81 -6.09 4.27
C CYS A 39 -10.29 -5.86 3.98
N SER A 40 -10.64 -4.67 3.51
CA SER A 40 -12.03 -4.34 3.15
C SER A 40 -12.52 -5.03 1.88
N GLU A 41 -11.61 -5.48 1.02
CA GLU A 41 -11.95 -6.14 -0.26
C GLU A 41 -12.24 -7.64 -0.10
N THR A 42 -12.01 -8.21 1.09
CA THR A 42 -12.09 -9.67 1.29
C THR A 42 -13.37 -10.13 2.00
N SER A 43 -14.15 -9.19 2.55
CA SER A 43 -15.43 -9.49 3.20
C SER A 43 -16.47 -10.02 2.20
N TYR A 44 -17.40 -10.85 2.71
CA TYR A 44 -18.48 -11.49 1.95
C TYR A 44 -18.07 -12.37 0.75
N SER A 45 -16.80 -12.75 0.66
CA SER A 45 -16.28 -13.59 -0.42
C SER A 45 -15.90 -14.98 0.10
N GLU A 46 -16.61 -16.00 -0.37
CA GLU A 46 -16.28 -17.40 -0.07
C GLU A 46 -14.87 -17.78 -0.57
N TYR A 47 -14.42 -17.15 -1.66
CA TYR A 47 -13.05 -17.32 -2.16
C TYR A 47 -12.01 -16.90 -1.13
N TYR A 48 -12.10 -15.68 -0.57
CA TYR A 48 -11.13 -15.20 0.41
C TYR A 48 -11.30 -15.86 1.79
N LYS A 49 -12.54 -16.20 2.16
CA LYS A 49 -12.82 -16.98 3.37
C LYS A 49 -12.09 -18.33 3.34
N SER A 50 -12.15 -19.05 2.23
CA SER A 50 -11.42 -20.33 2.06
C SER A 50 -9.89 -20.18 2.12
N LYS A 51 -9.37 -18.95 1.93
CA LYS A 51 -7.95 -18.61 1.98
C LYS A 51 -7.48 -18.05 3.32
N GLY A 52 -8.36 -17.98 4.32
CA GLY A 52 -8.00 -17.55 5.67
C GLY A 52 -7.97 -16.03 5.90
N PHE A 53 -8.64 -15.25 5.05
CA PHE A 53 -8.77 -13.80 5.28
C PHE A 53 -9.78 -13.41 6.36
N VAL A 54 -10.66 -14.34 6.75
CA VAL A 54 -11.53 -14.17 7.93
C VAL A 54 -10.73 -14.55 9.17
N LEU A 55 -10.41 -13.55 9.98
CA LEU A 55 -9.53 -13.66 11.14
C LEU A 55 -10.29 -14.19 12.36
N GLY A 56 -11.56 -13.83 12.50
CA GLY A 56 -12.42 -14.29 13.57
C GLY A 56 -13.81 -13.69 13.47
N ASN A 57 -14.57 -13.73 14.55
CA ASN A 57 -15.85 -13.04 14.68
C ASN A 57 -15.98 -12.43 16.07
N VAL A 58 -16.55 -11.23 16.18
CA VAL A 58 -16.66 -10.47 17.44
C VAL A 58 -17.48 -11.18 18.52
N GLU A 59 -18.34 -12.13 18.14
CA GLU A 59 -19.13 -12.94 19.10
C GLU A 59 -18.31 -14.07 19.73
N GLN A 60 -17.11 -14.37 19.21
CA GLN A 60 -16.29 -15.48 19.71
C GLN A 60 -15.65 -15.12 21.06
N LYS A 61 -15.80 -16.02 22.04
CA LYS A 61 -15.24 -15.86 23.40
C LYS A 61 -13.71 -15.93 23.48
N ILE A 62 -13.06 -16.52 22.46
CA ILE A 62 -11.61 -16.64 22.37
C ILE A 62 -11.16 -15.78 21.19
N ILE A 63 -10.62 -14.61 21.49
CA ILE A 63 -9.95 -13.77 20.51
C ILE A 63 -8.48 -14.20 20.48
N VAL A 64 -7.98 -14.65 19.32
CA VAL A 64 -6.54 -14.84 19.12
C VAL A 64 -5.95 -13.44 18.89
N PRO A 65 -5.19 -12.88 19.85
CA PRO A 65 -4.65 -11.54 19.68
C PRO A 65 -3.69 -11.53 18.47
N ASN A 66 -3.74 -10.43 17.71
CA ASN A 66 -2.83 -10.17 16.59
C ASN A 66 -2.87 -11.21 15.46
N LYS A 67 -4.00 -11.89 15.24
CA LYS A 67 -4.15 -12.75 14.07
C LYS A 67 -4.23 -11.87 12.82
N ARG A 68 -3.42 -12.18 11.80
CA ARG A 68 -3.35 -11.44 10.53
C ARG A 68 -3.46 -12.39 9.34
N SER A 69 -3.92 -11.88 8.20
CA SER A 69 -3.87 -12.60 6.94
C SER A 69 -2.46 -12.54 6.34
N CYS A 70 -2.25 -13.22 5.21
CA CYS A 70 -1.00 -13.19 4.48
C CYS A 70 -0.62 -11.80 3.93
N LEU A 71 -1.51 -10.80 3.98
CA LEU A 71 -1.19 -9.43 3.58
C LEU A 71 -0.11 -8.80 4.47
N HIS A 72 -0.06 -9.21 5.75
CA HIS A 72 0.91 -8.71 6.72
C HIS A 72 2.37 -8.98 6.29
N ASP A 73 2.61 -10.04 5.53
CA ASP A 73 3.96 -10.44 5.09
C ASP A 73 4.44 -9.66 3.85
N VAL A 74 3.53 -8.99 3.13
CA VAL A 74 3.84 -8.33 1.84
C VAL A 74 4.90 -7.22 1.96
N PRO A 75 4.90 -6.35 3.00
CA PRO A 75 5.98 -5.37 3.18
C PRO A 75 7.37 -6.03 3.27
N GLN A 76 7.49 -7.14 4.00
CA GLN A 76 8.74 -7.88 4.10
C GLN A 76 9.12 -8.50 2.75
N MET A 77 8.15 -9.08 2.03
CA MET A 77 8.37 -9.61 0.68
C MET A 77 8.85 -8.53 -0.31
N LEU A 78 8.33 -7.31 -0.21
CA LEU A 78 8.75 -6.16 -1.03
C LEU A 78 10.19 -5.76 -0.72
N LEU A 79 10.56 -5.68 0.57
CA LEU A 79 11.94 -5.38 1.00
C LEU A 79 12.94 -6.44 0.52
N GLU A 80 12.54 -7.71 0.52
CA GLU A 80 13.34 -8.84 0.04
C GLU A 80 13.31 -9.01 -1.48
N LYS A 81 12.68 -8.07 -2.22
CA LYS A 81 12.56 -8.10 -3.70
C LYS A 81 11.86 -9.37 -4.23
N ARG A 82 11.00 -10.00 -3.43
CA ARG A 82 10.23 -11.20 -3.81
C ARG A 82 8.94 -10.91 -4.57
N VAL A 83 8.55 -9.63 -4.70
CA VAL A 83 7.29 -9.23 -5.35
C VAL A 83 7.56 -8.62 -6.72
N HIS A 84 7.03 -9.27 -7.76
CA HIS A 84 6.94 -8.72 -9.11
C HIS A 84 5.64 -7.92 -9.27
N PRO A 85 5.63 -6.80 -10.04
CA PRO A 85 6.75 -6.23 -10.79
C PRO A 85 7.61 -5.26 -9.97
N CYS A 86 7.30 -5.04 -8.68
CA CYS A 86 7.92 -4.03 -7.85
C CYS A 86 9.44 -4.16 -7.73
N ASN A 87 9.97 -5.39 -7.69
CA ASN A 87 11.40 -5.67 -7.59
C ASN A 87 12.25 -5.13 -8.75
N ASN A 88 11.64 -4.90 -9.92
CA ASN A 88 12.29 -4.36 -11.11
C ASN A 88 11.79 -2.95 -11.47
N CYS A 89 10.91 -2.36 -10.66
CA CYS A 89 10.30 -1.07 -10.97
C CYS A 89 11.24 0.08 -10.63
N LYS A 90 11.59 0.92 -11.62
CA LYS A 90 12.43 2.13 -11.42
C LYS A 90 11.82 3.17 -10.48
N PHE A 91 10.53 3.09 -10.19
CA PHE A 91 9.80 4.02 -9.33
C PHE A 91 9.54 3.50 -7.92
N TYR A 92 9.78 2.21 -7.66
CA TYR A 92 9.74 1.71 -6.28
C TYR A 92 10.99 2.23 -5.53
N PRO A 93 10.87 2.74 -4.28
CA PRO A 93 9.77 2.61 -3.32
C PRO A 93 8.77 3.77 -3.27
N LEU A 94 8.72 4.68 -4.26
CA LEU A 94 7.90 5.89 -4.19
C LEU A 94 6.41 5.61 -3.93
N CYS A 95 5.87 4.54 -4.51
CA CYS A 95 4.48 4.14 -4.33
C CYS A 95 4.24 3.15 -3.17
N GLY A 96 5.31 2.63 -2.53
CA GLY A 96 5.20 1.62 -1.48
C GLY A 96 4.60 0.28 -1.89
N GLY A 97 4.37 0.02 -3.19
CA GLY A 97 3.68 -1.18 -3.67
C GLY A 97 2.14 -1.09 -3.68
N LEU A 98 1.56 -0.01 -3.13
CA LEU A 98 0.11 0.20 -3.03
C LEU A 98 -0.64 -1.00 -2.43
N CYS A 99 -1.63 -1.57 -3.13
CA CYS A 99 -2.52 -2.61 -2.60
C CYS A 99 -1.80 -3.96 -2.46
N PRO A 100 -1.58 -4.47 -1.23
CA PRO A 100 -0.93 -5.77 -1.00
C PRO A 100 -1.73 -6.94 -1.59
N LEU A 101 -3.06 -6.88 -1.52
CA LEU A 101 -3.94 -7.91 -2.10
C LEU A 101 -3.73 -8.02 -3.61
N GLY A 102 -3.78 -6.89 -4.33
CA GLY A 102 -3.54 -6.86 -5.77
C GLY A 102 -2.15 -7.37 -6.17
N LEU A 103 -1.13 -7.15 -5.34
CA LEU A 103 0.21 -7.72 -5.56
C LEU A 103 0.20 -9.26 -5.47
N LEU A 104 -0.46 -9.83 -4.46
CA LEU A 104 -0.58 -11.28 -4.30
C LEU A 104 -1.43 -11.92 -5.42
N GLU A 105 -2.41 -11.17 -5.94
CA GLU A 105 -3.26 -11.57 -7.06
C GLU A 105 -2.60 -11.40 -8.43
N LYS A 106 -1.39 -10.83 -8.48
CA LYS A 106 -0.67 -10.50 -9.70
C LYS A 106 -1.38 -9.44 -10.57
N GLU A 107 -2.23 -8.64 -9.95
CA GLU A 107 -2.88 -7.45 -10.53
C GLU A 107 -2.41 -6.17 -9.80
N PRO A 108 -1.15 -5.74 -9.99
CA PRO A 108 -0.61 -4.59 -9.28
C PRO A 108 -1.39 -3.33 -9.62
N ARG A 109 -1.88 -2.62 -8.59
CA ARG A 109 -2.60 -1.34 -8.74
C ARG A 109 -1.62 -0.17 -8.91
N CYS A 110 -0.66 -0.29 -9.82
CA CYS A 110 0.40 0.69 -10.04
C CYS A 110 -0.15 2.10 -10.30
N PRO A 111 0.45 3.16 -9.73
CA PRO A 111 0.01 4.51 -10.00
C PRO A 111 0.33 4.88 -11.45
N SER A 112 -0.56 5.65 -12.08
CA SER A 112 -0.47 5.96 -13.51
C SER A 112 0.87 6.58 -13.95
N PHE A 113 1.53 7.33 -13.06
CA PHE A 113 2.80 8.01 -13.37
C PHE A 113 3.91 7.03 -13.75
N ILE A 114 3.84 5.76 -13.31
CA ILE A 114 4.82 4.73 -13.70
C ILE A 114 4.86 4.55 -15.22
N TYR A 115 3.73 4.78 -15.90
CA TYR A 115 3.59 4.58 -17.33
C TYR A 115 3.81 5.85 -18.15
N ASN A 116 3.69 7.04 -17.56
CA ASN A 116 3.61 8.30 -18.32
C ASN A 116 4.27 9.51 -17.66
N ILE A 117 5.17 9.33 -16.70
CA ILE A 117 5.84 10.47 -16.05
C ILE A 117 6.67 11.30 -17.05
N GLU A 118 7.29 10.64 -18.03
CA GLU A 118 8.12 11.31 -19.05
C GLU A 118 7.26 12.25 -19.90
N ASP A 119 6.12 11.76 -20.39
CA ASP A 119 5.13 12.57 -21.12
C ASP A 119 4.57 13.72 -20.26
N ARG A 120 4.28 13.45 -18.98
CA ARG A 120 3.78 14.48 -18.06
C ARG A 120 4.78 15.62 -17.89
N ILE A 121 6.08 15.30 -17.76
CA ILE A 121 7.15 16.30 -17.65
C ILE A 121 7.26 17.10 -18.95
N TYR A 122 7.22 16.43 -20.10
CA TYR A 122 7.30 17.09 -21.40
C TYR A 122 6.12 18.06 -21.64
N LEU A 123 4.90 17.63 -21.33
CA LEU A 123 3.71 18.48 -21.44
C LEU A 123 3.75 19.68 -20.49
N ASP A 124 4.20 19.48 -19.25
CA ASP A 124 4.38 20.58 -18.27
C ASP A 124 5.39 21.63 -18.76
N TYR A 125 6.50 21.18 -19.36
CA TYR A 125 7.50 22.06 -19.96
C TYR A 125 6.91 22.91 -21.10
N LEU A 126 6.19 22.29 -22.04
CA LEU A 126 5.53 23.02 -23.14
C LEU A 126 4.49 24.02 -22.64
N ALA A 127 3.72 23.65 -21.60
CA ALA A 127 2.72 24.53 -21.01
C ALA A 127 3.32 25.78 -20.35
N LYS A 128 4.54 25.68 -19.82
CA LYS A 128 5.25 26.80 -19.17
C LYS A 128 5.91 27.76 -20.15
N ILE A 129 6.34 27.30 -21.33
CA ILE A 129 6.98 28.16 -22.36
C ILE A 129 5.95 28.94 -23.19
N LYS A 130 4.72 28.44 -23.31
CA LYS A 130 3.64 29.14 -24.02
C LYS A 130 3.01 30.31 -23.22
N LYS A 131 3.54 30.61 -22.03
CA LYS A 131 3.24 31.80 -21.24
C LYS A 131 4.36 32.82 -21.39
#